data_AF-A0ABD0RVX2-F1
#
_entry.id   AF-A0ABD0RVX2-F1
#
_cell.length_a   1.000
_cell.length_b   1.000
_cell.length_c   1.000
_cell.angle_alpha   90.00
_cell.angle_beta   90.00
_cell.angle_gamma   90.00
#
_symmetry.space_group_name_H-M   'P 1'
#
loop_
_entity.id
_entity.type
_entity.pdbx_description
1 polymer ?
#
loop_
_entity_poly.entity_id
_entity_poly.type
_entity_poly.pdbx_seq_one_letter_code
_entity_poly.pdbx_strand_id
1 'polypeptide(L)' 'MILQVSRVLKPGGRFISVTFAQPHFRKRLYARAEYDWSIKHYHYGSSFHYFLYVLTKGEELSPEDAAKLRLHPP' A
#
# COMPACT_ATOMS: atom_id res chain seq x y z
N MET A 1 12.07 -2.88 5.46
CA MET A 1 12.01 -1.61 4.69
C MET A 1 10.70 -0.84 4.92
N ILE A 2 9.53 -1.41 4.62
CA ILE A 2 8.21 -0.72 4.67
C ILE A 2 7.84 -0.22 6.08
N LEU A 3 8.10 -1.04 7.12
CA LEU A 3 7.91 -0.63 8.51
C LEU A 3 8.69 0.64 8.88
N GLN A 4 9.93 0.78 8.38
CA GLN A 4 10.75 1.95 8.67
C GLN A 4 10.21 3.21 7.99
N VAL A 5 9.62 3.08 6.79
CA VAL A 5 8.94 4.18 6.12
C VAL A 5 7.71 4.61 6.93
N SER A 6 6.87 3.67 7.35
CA SER A 6 5.70 4.00 8.18
C SER A 6 6.08 4.68 9.49
N ARG A 7 7.16 4.24 10.15
CA ARG A 7 7.65 4.79 11.43
C ARG A 7 8.06 6.27 11.35
N VAL A 8 8.61 6.71 10.21
CA VAL A 8 9.13 8.09 10.07
C VAL A 8 8.09 9.07 9.52
N LEU A 9 6.94 8.58 9.03
CA LEU A 9 5.86 9.43 8.54
C LEU A 9 5.05 9.99 9.70
N LYS A 10 4.80 11.31 9.66
CA LYS A 10 3.81 11.98 10.52
C LYS A 10 2.39 11.61 10.08
N PRO A 11 1.36 11.74 10.93
CA PRO A 11 -0.04 11.64 10.52
C PRO A 11 -0.33 12.53 9.29
N GLY A 12 -1.03 11.99 8.30
CA GLY A 12 -1.28 12.63 6.99
C GLY A 12 -0.10 12.57 6.00
N GLY A 13 1.09 12.13 6.44
CA GLY A 13 2.25 11.89 5.58
C GLY A 13 2.00 10.79 4.56
N ARG A 14 2.61 10.90 3.38
CA ARG A 14 2.37 9.98 2.26
C ARG A 14 3.64 9.25 1.83
N PHE A 15 3.51 7.93 1.69
CA PHE A 15 4.49 7.12 0.96
C PHE A 15 3.96 6.87 -0.46
N ILE A 16 4.79 7.17 -1.46
CA ILE A 16 4.48 6.95 -2.86
C ILE A 16 5.39 5.84 -3.40
N SER A 17 4.79 4.80 -3.94
CA SER A 17 5.49 3.67 -4.56
C SER A 17 5.06 3.52 -6.01
N VAL A 18 6.01 3.62 -6.94
CA VAL A 18 5.79 3.35 -8.37
C VAL A 18 6.49 2.06 -8.74
N THR A 19 5.77 1.11 -9.34
CA THR A 19 6.31 -0.21 -9.65
C THR A 19 5.51 -0.89 -10.77
N PHE A 20 6.11 -1.87 -11.46
CA PHE A 20 5.38 -2.74 -12.39
C PHE A 20 4.54 -3.81 -11.67
N ALA A 21 4.70 -3.97 -10.36
CA ALA A 21 4.03 -5.00 -9.60
C ALA A 21 2.53 -4.68 -9.43
N GLN A 22 1.70 -5.61 -9.91
CA GLN A 22 0.25 -5.53 -9.84
C GLN A 22 -0.28 -5.51 -8.39
N PRO A 23 -1.48 -4.95 -8.15
CA PRO A 23 -2.06 -4.80 -6.81
C PRO A 23 -2.18 -6.11 -6.05
N HIS A 24 -2.49 -7.20 -6.77
CA HIS A 24 -2.62 -8.54 -6.20
C HIS A 24 -1.36 -9.00 -5.44
N PHE A 25 -0.18 -8.64 -5.94
CA PHE A 25 1.10 -8.97 -5.31
C PHE A 25 1.54 -7.86 -4.35
N ARG A 26 1.47 -6.61 -4.82
CA ARG A 26 2.11 -5.49 -4.11
C ARG A 26 1.35 -5.08 -2.85
N LYS A 27 0.00 -5.08 -2.88
CA LYS A 27 -0.79 -4.67 -1.71
C LYS A 27 -0.60 -5.59 -0.51
N ARG A 28 -0.24 -6.87 -0.70
CA ARG A 28 0.08 -7.81 0.41
C ARG A 28 1.24 -7.31 1.28
N LEU A 29 2.20 -6.59 0.68
CA LEU A 29 3.33 -6.01 1.40
C LEU A 29 2.97 -4.72 2.14
N TYR A 30 1.90 -4.04 1.74
CA TYR A 30 1.46 -2.75 2.26
C TYR A 30 0.30 -2.85 3.24
N ALA A 31 -0.57 -3.85 3.11
CA ALA A 31 -1.79 -3.98 3.89
C ALA A 31 -1.56 -4.69 5.23
N ARG A 32 -0.71 -4.11 6.09
CA ARG A 32 -0.54 -4.54 7.48
C ARG A 32 -1.06 -3.48 8.43
N ALA A 33 -1.84 -3.91 9.42
CA ALA A 33 -2.41 -3.00 10.42
C ALA A 33 -1.34 -2.20 11.17
N GLU A 34 -0.18 -2.80 11.42
CA GLU A 34 0.97 -2.15 12.09
C GLU A 34 1.49 -0.90 11.36
N TYR A 35 1.22 -0.77 10.06
CA TYR A 35 1.67 0.39 9.29
C TYR A 35 0.73 1.59 9.40
N ASP A 36 -0.51 1.40 9.85
CA ASP A 36 -1.47 2.48 10.12
C ASP A 36 -1.54 3.50 8.96
N TRP A 37 -1.95 3.01 7.79
CA TRP A 37 -2.18 3.83 6.61
C TRP A 37 -3.32 3.28 5.74
N SER A 38 -3.88 4.14 4.90
CA SER A 38 -4.73 3.72 3.78
C SER A 38 -3.87 3.32 2.58
N ILE A 39 -4.47 2.64 1.59
CA ILE A 39 -3.80 2.32 0.32
C ILE A 39 -4.73 2.67 -0.83
N LYS A 40 -4.30 3.62 -1.67
CA LYS A 40 -4.90 3.88 -2.99
C LYS A 40 -3.93 3.43 -4.06
N HIS A 41 -4.46 2.93 -5.18
CA HIS A 41 -3.62 2.60 -6.33
C HIS A 41 -4.23 3.10 -7.62
N TYR A 42 -3.37 3.43 -8.57
CA TYR A 42 -3.72 3.98 -9.88
C TYR A 42 -2.88 3.30 -10.95
N HIS A 43 -3.45 3.15 -12.13
CA HIS A 43 -2.73 2.73 -13.32
C HIS A 43 -2.07 3.96 -13.95
N TYR A 44 -0.81 3.82 -14.36
CA TYR A 44 -0.08 4.87 -15.05
C TYR A 44 0.57 4.32 -16.32
N GLY A 45 0.36 5.02 -17.43
CA GLY A 45 0.86 4.64 -18.75
C GLY A 45 -0.15 3.82 -19.58
N SER A 46 -0.09 4.00 -20.90
CA SER A 46 -0.91 3.27 -21.88
C SER A 46 -0.21 2.03 -22.44
N SER A 47 1.13 2.00 -22.48
CA SER A 47 1.93 0.92 -23.10
C SER A 47 2.77 0.13 -22.11
N PHE A 48 3.20 0.75 -21.01
CA PHE A 48 3.93 0.11 -19.92
C PHE A 48 3.09 0.26 -18.64
N HIS A 49 2.49 -0.83 -18.18
CA HIS A 49 1.55 -0.80 -17.04
C HIS A 49 2.30 -0.59 -15.72
N TYR A 50 2.51 0.66 -15.34
CA TYR A 50 2.96 1.00 -13.99
C TYR A 50 1.77 1.11 -13.06
N PHE A 51 2.01 0.74 -11.80
CA PHE A 51 1.09 0.90 -10.70
C PHE A 51 1.68 1.91 -9.72
N LEU A 52 0.93 2.99 -9.52
CA LEU A 52 1.19 4.00 -8.51
C LEU A 52 0.41 3.62 -7.25
N TYR A 53 1.09 3.50 -6.12
CA TYR A 53 0.47 3.32 -4.81
C TYR A 53 0.70 4.57 -3.97
N VAL A 54 -0.38 5.09 -3.39
CA VAL A 54 -0.36 6.21 -2.44
C VAL A 54 -0.83 5.68 -1.10
N LEU A 55 0.05 5.72 -0.11
CA LEU A 55 -0.22 5.24 1.24
C LEU A 55 -0.22 6.43 2.20
N THR A 56 -1.35 6.71 2.85
CA THR A 56 -1.52 7.88 3.72
C THR A 56 -1.54 7.46 5.18
N LYS A 57 -0.57 7.93 5.97
CA LYS A 57 -0.43 7.61 7.40
C LYS A 57 -1.61 8.14 8.22
N GLY A 58 -2.13 7.31 9.13
CA GLY A 58 -3.23 7.64 10.03
C GLY A 58 -4.62 7.54 9.39
N GLU A 59 -4.72 7.02 8.17
CA GLU A 59 -6.00 6.63 7.56
C GLU A 59 -6.18 5.10 7.65
N GLU A 60 -7.43 4.64 7.68
CA GLU A 60 -7.72 3.21 7.80
C GLU A 60 -7.51 2.46 6.47
N LEU A 61 -7.12 1.19 6.59
CA LEU A 61 -7.16 0.25 5.47
C LEU A 61 -8.61 0.01 5.03
N SER A 62 -8.81 -0.16 3.73
CA SER A 62 -10.12 -0.62 3.23
C SER A 62 -10.41 -2.05 3.74
N PRO A 63 -11.69 -2.42 3.93
CA PRO A 63 -12.05 -3.79 4.32
C PRO A 63 -11.48 -4.87 3.36
N GLU A 64 -11.42 -4.56 2.07
CA GLU A 64 -10.84 -5.44 1.04
C GLU A 64 -9.34 -5.67 1.27
N ASP A 65 -8.58 -4.60 1.55
CA ASP A 65 -7.14 -4.71 1.75
C ASP A 65 -6.80 -5.35 3.10
N ALA A 66 -7.62 -5.10 4.14
CA ALA A 66 -7.51 -5.80 5.41
C ALA A 66 -7.80 -7.32 5.28
N ALA A 67 -8.75 -7.70 4.42
CA ALA A 67 -9.08 -9.10 4.17
C ALA A 67 -7.97 -9.86 3.42
N LYS A 68 -7.20 -9.17 2.56
CA LYS A 68 -6.07 -9.79 1.82
C LYS A 68 -4.97 -10.32 2.73
N LEU A 69 -4.83 -9.78 3.94
CA LEU A 69 -3.90 -10.29 4.95
C LEU A 69 -4.34 -11.66 5.51
N ARG A 70 -5.65 -11.90 5.57
CA ARG A 70 -6.24 -13.09 6.22
C ARG A 70 -6.23 -14.33 5.32
N LEU A 71 -6.26 -14.16 4.00
CA LEU A 71 -6.39 -15.28 3.06
C LEU A 71 -5.08 -16.07 2.89
N HIS A 72 -3.92 -15.44 3.12
CA HIS A 72 -2.60 -16.07 3.02
C HIS A 72 -1.66 -15.54 4.11
N PRO A 73 -1.56 -16.22 5.28
CA PRO A 73 -0.56 -15.88 6.29
C PRO A 73 0.87 -16.08 5.74
N PRO A 74 1.87 -15.39 6.31
CA PRO A 74 3.26 -15.45 5.86
C PRO A 74 3.88 -16.85 5.97
#